data_AF-A0A1H0PBB8-F1
#
_entry.id   AF-A0A1H0PBB8-F1
#
_cell.length_a   1.000
_cell.length_b   1.000
_cell.length_c   1.000
_cell.angle_alpha   90.00
_cell.angle_beta   90.00
_cell.angle_gamma   90.00
#
_symmetry.space_group_name_H-M   'P 1'
#
loop_
_entity.id
_entity.type
_entity.pdbx_description
1 polymer ?
#
loop_
_entity_poly.entity_id
_entity_poly.type
_entity_poly.pdbx_seq_one_letter_code
_entity_poly.pdbx_strand_id
1 'polypeptide(L)'
;MNTKTIETAVKTIAKIAINITIVSLVLIILADFASHFYGYDKMALGQYGMIEWAISKSQHTWGITFLTCLVNGAIIYGLTKLKAFLSDLTVADILSDPTYSFLKKATLYTFVVSVFQNILTNASNTSNMTVDFSVCGFLVLAVVISKWLRTRRLA
;
A
#
# COMPACT_ATOMS: atom_id res chain seq x y z
N MET A 1 3.34 -18.66 -25.93
CA MET A 1 3.76 -18.72 -24.51
C MET A 1 2.66 -19.40 -23.72
N ASN A 2 2.99 -20.40 -22.88
CA ASN A 2 1.97 -21.16 -22.12
C ASN A 2 1.40 -20.29 -20.98
N THR A 3 0.10 -20.41 -20.68
CA THR A 3 -0.60 -19.69 -19.61
C THR A 3 0.08 -19.84 -18.24
N LYS A 4 0.63 -21.03 -17.94
CA LYS A 4 1.42 -21.25 -16.72
C LYS A 4 2.70 -20.40 -16.66
N THR A 5 3.35 -20.19 -17.81
CA THR A 5 4.55 -19.35 -17.91
C THR A 5 4.21 -17.87 -17.68
N ILE A 6 3.10 -17.41 -18.26
CA ILE A 6 2.59 -16.04 -18.06
C ILE A 6 2.24 -15.82 -16.58
N GLU A 7 1.49 -16.73 -15.97
CA GLU A 7 1.09 -16.64 -14.56
C GLU A 7 2.31 -16.55 -13.62
N THR A 8 3.32 -17.40 -13.85
CA THR A 8 4.55 -17.41 -13.06
C THR A 8 5.33 -16.10 -13.24
N ALA A 9 5.44 -15.60 -14.46
CA ALA A 9 6.10 -14.32 -14.74
C ALA A 9 5.39 -13.15 -14.06
N VAL A 10 4.06 -13.05 -14.17
CA VAL A 10 3.26 -11.98 -13.56
C VAL A 10 3.38 -12.00 -12.04
N LYS A 11 3.27 -13.18 -11.41
CA LYS A 11 3.47 -13.33 -9.95
C LYS A 11 4.88 -12.91 -9.53
N THR A 12 5.89 -13.25 -10.32
CA THR A 12 7.28 -12.91 -10.02
C THR A 12 7.49 -11.40 -10.06
N ILE A 13 7.03 -10.74 -11.12
CA ILE A 13 7.10 -9.28 -11.26
C ILE A 13 6.36 -8.59 -10.12
N ALA A 14 5.15 -9.03 -9.79
CA ALA A 14 4.36 -8.48 -8.68
C ALA A 14 5.08 -8.63 -7.33
N LYS A 15 5.67 -9.80 -7.05
CA LYS A 15 6.44 -10.01 -5.81
C LYS A 15 7.69 -9.15 -5.73
N ILE A 16 8.39 -8.95 -6.85
CA ILE A 16 9.55 -8.05 -6.92
C ILE A 16 9.13 -6.62 -6.62
N ALA A 17 8.07 -6.13 -7.27
CA ALA A 17 7.53 -4.79 -7.01
C ALA A 17 7.15 -4.62 -5.54
N ILE A 18 6.44 -5.59 -4.95
CA ILE A 18 6.09 -5.57 -3.52
C ILE A 18 7.33 -5.49 -2.63
N ASN A 19 8.38 -6.28 -2.91
CA ASN A 19 9.61 -6.26 -2.10
C ASN A 19 10.30 -4.90 -2.18
N ILE A 20 10.41 -4.31 -3.38
CA ILE A 20 11.01 -2.98 -3.57
C ILE A 20 10.22 -1.95 -2.75
N THR A 21 8.89 -1.97 -2.84
CA THR A 21 8.04 -1.06 -2.06
C THR A 21 8.22 -1.24 -0.54
N ILE A 22 8.29 -2.47 -0.05
CA ILE A 22 8.54 -2.75 1.37
C ILE A 22 9.89 -2.16 1.81
N VAL A 23 10.96 -2.39 1.05
CA VAL A 23 12.29 -1.84 1.35
C VAL A 23 12.25 -0.32 1.38
N SER A 24 11.63 0.30 0.38
CA SER A 24 11.46 1.76 0.34
C SER A 24 10.73 2.26 1.59
N LEU A 25 9.61 1.66 1.98
CA LEU A 25 8.85 2.06 3.17
C LEU A 25 9.66 1.92 4.47
N VAL A 26 10.49 0.87 4.60
CA VAL A 26 11.40 0.73 5.75
C VAL A 26 12.43 1.85 5.77
N LEU A 27 13.02 2.20 4.62
CA LEU A 27 13.97 3.31 4.52
C LEU A 27 13.31 4.65 4.89
N ILE A 28 12.03 4.85 4.51
CA ILE A 28 11.25 6.03 4.89
C ILE A 28 11.09 6.11 6.40
N ILE A 29 10.68 5.01 7.04
CA ILE A 29 10.54 4.95 8.51
C ILE A 29 11.87 5.29 9.19
N LEU A 30 12.99 4.73 8.71
CA LEU A 30 14.32 5.01 9.27
C LEU A 30 14.73 6.47 9.06
N ALA A 31 14.45 7.04 7.89
CA ALA A 31 14.73 8.45 7.58
C ALA A 31 13.88 9.40 8.44
N ASP A 32 12.61 9.08 8.68
CA ASP A 32 11.73 9.84 9.57
C ASP A 32 12.23 9.82 11.01
N PHE A 33 12.68 8.66 11.51
CA PHE A 33 13.31 8.58 12.83
C PHE A 33 14.63 9.37 12.88
N ALA A 34 15.51 9.20 11.90
CA ALA A 34 16.80 9.90 11.86
C ALA A 34 16.63 11.42 11.77
N SER A 35 15.69 11.91 10.96
CA SER A 35 15.42 13.35 10.86
C SER A 35 14.95 13.95 12.19
N HIS A 36 14.25 13.18 13.02
CA HIS A 36 13.79 13.59 14.35
C HIS A 36 14.92 13.72 15.38
N PHE A 37 15.97 12.88 15.29
CA PHE A 37 17.13 12.96 16.19
C PHE A 37 18.19 13.97 15.74
N TYR A 38 18.41 14.07 14.42
CA TYR A 38 19.51 14.87 13.87
C TYR A 38 19.07 16.26 13.36
N GLY A 39 17.77 16.55 13.34
CA GLY A 39 17.25 17.89 13.02
C GLY A 39 17.69 18.41 11.64
N TYR A 40 17.61 17.57 10.61
CA TYR A 40 18.04 17.93 9.25
C TYR A 40 17.15 19.04 8.65
N ASP A 41 17.72 20.24 8.47
CA ASP A 41 17.09 21.45 7.94
C ASP A 41 16.89 21.42 6.40
N LYS A 42 16.33 20.33 5.86
CA LYS A 42 16.12 20.01 4.43
C LYS A 42 17.29 19.26 3.77
N MET A 43 17.15 17.95 3.63
CA MET A 43 17.87 17.18 2.61
C MET A 43 16.97 17.06 1.38
N ALA A 44 17.17 17.93 0.39
CA ALA A 44 16.57 17.80 -0.92
C ALA A 44 17.34 16.74 -1.74
N LEU A 45 16.98 15.46 -1.57
CA LEU A 45 17.49 14.39 -2.41
C LEU A 45 16.69 14.31 -3.73
N GLY A 46 17.19 15.01 -4.75
CA GLY A 46 16.98 14.66 -6.17
C GLY A 46 15.81 15.35 -6.88
N GLN A 47 16.09 16.45 -7.58
CA GLN A 47 15.14 17.24 -8.38
C GLN A 47 14.93 16.71 -9.82
N TYR A 48 15.08 15.40 -10.05
CA TYR A 48 14.84 14.79 -11.37
C TYR A 48 13.97 13.53 -11.22
N GLY A 49 12.65 13.72 -11.25
CA GLY A 49 11.66 12.64 -11.33
C GLY A 49 11.36 11.87 -10.04
N MET A 50 11.59 12.48 -8.87
CA MET A 50 11.67 11.78 -7.57
C MET A 50 10.81 12.46 -6.49
N ILE A 51 10.38 11.64 -5.53
CA ILE A 51 9.65 11.99 -4.30
C ILE A 51 10.20 13.28 -3.68
N GLU A 52 9.35 14.29 -3.54
CA GLU A 52 9.70 15.60 -3.01
C GLU A 52 9.84 15.54 -1.48
N TRP A 53 11.07 15.52 -0.97
CA TRP A 53 11.37 15.53 0.47
C TRP A 53 11.41 16.98 1.00
N ALA A 54 10.25 17.58 1.20
CA ALA A 54 10.13 18.86 1.91
C ALA A 54 9.88 18.61 3.41
N ILE A 55 10.94 18.32 4.16
CA ILE A 55 10.89 18.19 5.63
C ILE A 55 10.98 19.60 6.24
N SER A 56 9.83 20.15 6.67
CA SER A 56 9.74 21.44 7.37
C SER A 56 9.84 21.22 8.89
N LYS A 57 10.84 21.83 9.52
CA LYS A 57 11.13 21.75 10.96
C LYS A 57 9.96 22.16 11.87
N SER A 58 9.01 22.96 11.37
CA SER A 58 7.89 23.47 12.16
C SER A 58 6.73 22.48 12.36
N GLN A 59 6.78 21.28 11.76
CA GLN A 59 5.67 20.32 11.76
C GLN A 59 6.05 18.89 12.16
N HIS A 60 7.32 18.60 12.45
CA HIS A 60 7.76 17.28 12.92
C HIS A 60 7.58 17.15 14.45
N THR A 61 6.37 16.80 14.87
CA THR A 61 6.11 16.38 16.27
C THR A 61 6.35 14.87 16.41
N TRP A 62 6.71 14.40 17.62
CA TRP A 62 6.77 12.96 17.92
C TRP A 62 5.48 12.21 17.54
N GLY A 63 4.33 12.88 17.65
CA GLY A 63 3.04 12.31 17.27
C GLY A 63 2.92 12.07 15.76
N ILE A 64 3.42 12.98 14.93
CA ILE A 64 3.42 12.83 13.46
C ILE A 64 4.41 11.73 13.06
N THR A 65 5.64 11.72 13.60
CA THR A 65 6.62 10.66 13.33
C THR A 65 6.07 9.28 13.71
N PHE A 66 5.43 9.15 14.87
CA PHE A 66 4.82 7.90 15.31
C PHE A 66 3.66 7.47 14.39
N LEU A 67 2.81 8.42 13.99
CA LEU A 67 1.71 8.15 13.07
C LEU A 67 2.21 7.72 11.68
N THR A 68 3.26 8.35 11.16
CA THR A 68 3.90 7.93 9.90
C THR A 68 4.46 6.51 9.99
N CYS A 69 5.11 6.17 11.10
CA CYS A 69 5.61 4.81 11.33
C CYS A 69 4.48 3.78 11.38
N LEU A 70 3.37 4.10 12.06
CA LEU A 70 2.19 3.24 12.10
C LEU A 70 1.58 3.03 10.72
N VAL A 71 1.40 4.10 9.95
CA VAL A 71 0.84 4.05 8.60
C VAL A 71 1.73 3.24 7.67
N ASN A 72 3.03 3.54 7.62
CA ASN A 72 3.97 2.81 6.77
C ASN A 72 4.12 1.34 7.21
N GLY A 73 4.12 1.07 8.51
CA GLY A 73 4.12 -0.28 9.07
C GLY A 73 2.86 -1.06 8.69
N ALA A 74 1.69 -0.42 8.71
CA ALA A 74 0.45 -1.02 8.22
C ALA A 74 0.55 -1.35 6.72
N ILE A 75 1.03 -0.42 5.89
CA ILE A 75 1.21 -0.69 4.46
C ILE A 75 2.16 -1.88 4.24
N ILE A 76 3.28 -1.97 4.95
CA ILE A 76 4.21 -3.11 4.90
C ILE A 76 3.50 -4.42 5.28
N TYR A 77 2.68 -4.41 6.34
CA TYR A 77 1.91 -5.59 6.75
C TYR A 77 0.92 -6.03 5.65
N GLY A 78 0.16 -5.09 5.08
CA GLY A 78 -0.76 -5.34 3.98
C GLY A 78 -0.06 -5.92 2.75
N LEU A 79 1.08 -5.34 2.37
CA LEU A 79 1.92 -5.81 1.27
C LEU A 79 2.48 -7.22 1.53
N THR A 80 2.86 -7.53 2.77
CA THR A 80 3.32 -8.86 3.16
C THR A 80 2.20 -9.91 3.01
N LYS A 81 0.98 -9.57 3.42
CA LYS A 81 -0.20 -10.43 3.22
C LYS A 81 -0.55 -10.59 1.75
N LEU A 82 -0.46 -9.53 0.95
CA LEU A 82 -0.66 -9.60 -0.50
C LEU A 82 0.37 -10.50 -1.19
N LYS A 83 1.65 -10.41 -0.80
CA LYS A 83 2.72 -11.25 -1.32
C LYS A 83 2.48 -12.74 -1.02
N ALA A 84 2.03 -13.05 0.21
CA ALA A 84 1.65 -14.41 0.58
C ALA A 84 0.47 -14.90 -0.28
N PHE A 85 -0.59 -14.10 -0.38
CA PHE A 85 -1.76 -14.41 -1.21
C PHE A 85 -1.39 -14.65 -2.68
N LEU A 86 -0.54 -13.81 -3.29
CA LEU A 86 -0.07 -14.01 -4.67
C LEU A 86 0.76 -15.27 -4.88
N SER A 87 1.36 -15.81 -3.82
CA SER A 87 2.10 -17.07 -3.88
C SER A 87 1.16 -18.26 -4.02
N ASP A 88 0.02 -18.21 -3.32
CA ASP A 88 -0.94 -19.31 -3.24
C ASP A 88 -2.06 -19.18 -4.28
N LEU A 89 -2.32 -17.97 -4.78
CA LEU A 89 -3.37 -17.71 -5.77
C LEU A 89 -3.08 -18.46 -7.07
N THR A 90 -3.97 -19.33 -7.54
CA THR A 90 -3.92 -19.87 -8.90
C THR A 90 -5.02 -19.29 -9.78
N VAL A 91 -4.89 -19.39 -11.10
CA VAL A 91 -5.94 -18.94 -12.04
C VAL A 91 -7.28 -19.64 -11.78
N ALA A 92 -7.26 -20.90 -11.37
CA ALA A 92 -8.46 -21.66 -11.03
C ALA A 92 -9.18 -21.11 -9.78
N ASP A 93 -8.42 -20.48 -8.87
CA ASP A 93 -8.90 -20.03 -7.56
C ASP A 93 -9.38 -18.57 -7.55
N ILE A 94 -9.39 -17.88 -8.70
CA ILE A 94 -9.78 -16.46 -8.80
C ILE A 94 -11.22 -16.22 -8.28
N LEU A 95 -12.12 -17.20 -8.46
CA LEU A 95 -13.52 -17.13 -8.01
C LEU A 95 -13.79 -17.99 -6.78
N SER A 96 -12.74 -18.42 -6.06
CA SER A 96 -12.87 -19.22 -4.85
C SER A 96 -13.29 -18.39 -3.62
N ASP A 97 -13.82 -19.04 -2.59
CA ASP A 97 -14.14 -18.40 -1.30
C ASP A 97 -12.92 -17.73 -0.63
N PRO A 98 -11.73 -18.36 -0.61
CA PRO A 98 -10.51 -17.74 -0.10
C PRO A 98 -10.18 -16.41 -0.80
N THR A 99 -10.22 -16.36 -2.13
CA THR A 99 -9.93 -15.15 -2.90
C THR A 99 -10.94 -14.05 -2.62
N TYR A 100 -12.22 -14.39 -2.58
CA TYR A 100 -13.27 -13.42 -2.27
C TYR A 100 -13.16 -12.86 -0.84
N SER A 101 -12.88 -13.73 0.14
CA SER A 101 -12.65 -13.33 1.53
C SER A 101 -11.41 -12.45 1.67
N PHE A 102 -10.34 -12.78 0.95
CA PHE A 102 -9.13 -11.95 0.89
C PHE A 102 -9.44 -10.58 0.32
N LEU A 103 -10.14 -10.49 -0.82
CA LEU A 103 -10.49 -9.21 -1.44
C LEU A 103 -11.30 -8.31 -0.50
N LYS A 104 -12.32 -8.85 0.19
CA LYS A 104 -13.08 -8.10 1.20
C LYS A 104 -12.21 -7.55 2.32
N LYS A 105 -11.35 -8.39 2.89
CA LYS A 105 -10.43 -8.00 3.97
C LYS A 105 -9.44 -6.95 3.46
N ALA A 106 -8.92 -7.11 2.25
CA ALA A 106 -8.03 -6.15 1.61
C ALA A 106 -8.72 -4.80 1.40
N THR A 107 -9.96 -4.78 0.90
CA THR A 107 -10.73 -3.54 0.73
C THR A 107 -10.89 -2.78 2.05
N LEU A 108 -11.34 -3.48 3.10
CA LEU A 108 -11.52 -2.85 4.42
C LEU A 108 -10.18 -2.36 4.97
N TYR A 109 -9.13 -3.16 4.82
CA TYR A 109 -7.79 -2.80 5.26
C TYR A 109 -7.28 -1.53 4.57
N THR A 110 -7.39 -1.48 3.23
CA THR A 110 -6.98 -0.30 2.46
C THR A 110 -7.78 0.93 2.84
N PHE A 111 -9.09 0.79 3.09
CA PHE A 111 -9.92 1.90 3.55
C PHE A 111 -9.41 2.48 4.88
N VAL A 112 -9.15 1.62 5.87
CA VAL A 112 -8.65 2.04 7.18
C VAL A 112 -7.27 2.71 7.05
N VAL A 113 -6.36 2.13 6.27
CA VAL A 113 -5.03 2.72 6.04
C VAL A 113 -5.14 4.09 5.35
N SER A 114 -6.02 4.24 4.35
CA SER A 114 -6.25 5.52 3.67
C SER A 114 -6.80 6.59 4.61
N VAL A 115 -7.64 6.24 5.59
CA VAL A 115 -8.10 7.18 6.62
C VAL A 115 -6.92 7.69 7.47
N PHE A 116 -6.05 6.80 7.92
CA PHE A 116 -4.87 7.21 8.69
C PHE A 116 -3.86 8.02 7.86
N GLN A 117 -3.66 7.66 6.60
CA GLN A 117 -2.87 8.47 5.66
C GLN A 117 -3.45 9.86 5.52
N ASN A 118 -4.78 10.00 5.41
CA ASN A 118 -5.42 11.30 5.27
C ASN A 118 -5.27 12.16 6.54
N ILE A 119 -5.42 11.56 7.71
CA ILE A 119 -5.17 12.25 8.99
C ILE A 119 -3.72 12.73 9.05
N LEU A 120 -2.76 11.89 8.64
CA LEU A 120 -1.35 12.23 8.61
C LEU A 120 -1.04 13.37 7.63
N THR A 121 -1.58 13.33 6.41
CA THR A 121 -1.43 14.39 5.40
C THR A 121 -1.98 15.73 5.92
N ASN A 122 -3.18 15.71 6.51
CA ASN A 122 -3.80 16.91 7.07
C ASN A 122 -3.03 17.45 8.29
N ALA A 123 -2.52 16.57 9.16
CA ALA A 123 -1.69 16.96 10.30
C ALA A 123 -0.34 17.56 9.88
N SER A 124 0.15 17.21 8.69
CA SER A 124 1.41 17.68 8.11
C SER A 124 1.26 18.93 7.23
N ASN A 125 0.16 19.70 7.39
CA ASN A 125 -0.21 20.93 6.65
C ASN A 125 0.18 20.95 5.17
N THR A 126 -0.13 19.89 4.44
CA THR A 126 -0.19 19.98 2.98
C THR A 126 -1.59 20.51 2.65
N SER A 127 -1.69 21.68 2.01
CA SER A 127 -2.96 22.34 1.68
C SER A 127 -3.86 21.57 0.71
N ASN A 128 -3.46 20.36 0.31
CA ASN A 128 -4.17 19.47 -0.60
C ASN A 128 -4.42 18.12 0.09
N MET A 129 -5.70 17.87 0.39
CA MET A 129 -6.20 16.60 0.91
C MET A 129 -6.31 15.60 -0.26
N THR A 130 -5.29 14.77 -0.47
CA THR A 130 -5.36 13.68 -1.46
C THR A 130 -5.67 12.38 -0.76
N VAL A 131 -6.96 12.07 -0.61
CA VAL A 131 -7.36 10.70 -0.25
C VAL A 131 -7.30 9.86 -1.52
N ASP A 132 -6.27 9.04 -1.63
CA ASP A 132 -6.13 8.12 -2.76
C ASP A 132 -7.08 6.93 -2.60
N PHE A 133 -8.37 7.17 -2.84
CA PHE A 133 -9.41 6.15 -2.90
C PHE A 133 -9.26 5.23 -4.10
N SER A 134 -8.31 5.47 -5.01
CA SER A 134 -8.13 4.72 -6.25
C SER A 134 -8.00 3.22 -5.99
N VAL A 135 -7.08 2.83 -5.09
CA VAL A 135 -6.84 1.41 -4.76
C VAL A 135 -8.03 0.76 -4.06
N CYS A 136 -8.64 1.47 -3.09
CA CYS A 136 -9.84 0.97 -2.40
C CYS A 136 -11.00 0.79 -3.39
N GLY A 137 -11.20 1.74 -4.30
CA GLY A 137 -12.20 1.69 -5.36
C GLY A 137 -12.00 0.51 -6.31
N PHE A 138 -10.76 0.25 -6.75
CA PHE A 138 -10.44 -0.93 -7.55
C PHE A 138 -10.72 -2.24 -6.79
N LEU A 139 -10.42 -2.31 -5.49
CA LEU A 139 -10.71 -3.49 -4.68
C LEU A 139 -12.21 -3.68 -4.45
N VAL A 140 -12.98 -2.62 -4.21
CA VAL A 140 -14.44 -2.67 -4.15
C VAL A 140 -15.01 -3.21 -5.46
N LEU A 141 -14.55 -2.69 -6.59
CA LEU A 141 -14.98 -3.16 -7.91
C LEU A 141 -14.64 -4.65 -8.11
N ALA A 142 -13.44 -5.06 -7.73
CA ALA A 142 -13.02 -6.47 -7.78
C ALA A 142 -13.90 -7.37 -6.89
N VAL A 143 -14.29 -6.91 -5.70
CA VAL A 143 -15.24 -7.62 -4.82
C VAL A 143 -16.62 -7.73 -5.48
N VAL A 144 -17.14 -6.66 -6.08
CA VAL A 144 -18.45 -6.65 -6.75
C VAL A 144 -18.46 -7.59 -7.94
N ILE A 145 -17.45 -7.48 -8.82
CA ILE A 145 -17.30 -8.37 -10.00
C ILE A 145 -17.14 -9.82 -9.56
N SER A 146 -16.29 -10.10 -8.58
CA SER A 146 -16.09 -11.45 -8.04
C SER A 146 -17.40 -12.01 -7.48
N LYS A 147 -18.17 -11.22 -6.71
CA LYS A 147 -19.47 -11.65 -6.20
C LYS A 147 -20.44 -11.98 -7.34
N TRP A 148 -20.56 -11.08 -8.33
CA TRP A 148 -21.48 -11.26 -9.46
C TRP A 148 -21.14 -12.49 -10.30
N LEU A 149 -19.86 -12.70 -10.63
CA LEU A 149 -19.39 -13.87 -11.37
C LEU A 149 -19.63 -15.18 -10.59
N ARG A 150 -19.44 -15.16 -9.27
CA ARG A 150 -19.71 -16.33 -8.41
C ARG A 150 -21.20 -16.68 -8.40
N THR A 151 -22.08 -15.69 -8.27
CA THR A 151 -23.54 -15.92 -8.33
C THR A 151 -23.95 -16.52 -9.67
N ARG A 152 -23.32 -16.12 -10.79
CA ARG A 152 -23.60 -16.70 -12.12
C ARG A 152 -23.00 -18.07 -12.38
N ARG A 153 -21.91 -18.43 -11.69
CA ARG A 153 -21.31 -19.77 -11.80
C ARG A 153 -22.05 -20.83 -10.99
N LEU A 154 -22.75 -20.40 -9.94
CA LEU A 154 -23.54 -21.25 -9.03
C LEU A 154 -25.03 -21.32 -9.40
N ALA A 155 -25.47 -20.53 -10.38
CA ALA A 155 -26.81 -20.58 -10.98
C ALA A 155 -26.79 -21.44 -12.25
#